data_AF-A0A9E5BN71-F1
#
_entry.id   AF-A0A9E5BN71-F1
#
_cell.length_a   1.000
_cell.length_b   1.000
_cell.length_c   1.000
_cell.angle_alpha   90.00
_cell.angle_beta   90.00
_cell.angle_gamma   90.00
#
_symmetry.space_group_name_H-M   'P 1'
#
loop_
_entity.id
_entity.type
_entity.pdbx_description
1 polymer ?
#
loop_
_entity_poly.entity_id
_entity_poly.type
_entity_poly.pdbx_seq_one_letter_code
_entity_poly.pdbx_strand_id
1 'polypeptide(L)'
;MNHPKPSNEIKAVAIASADDLRERIRQKSKLKGRQADDASLAEVKKLIGDGPYRRDLLIENLHLLNDAYRALHDRHLVALAKLMNLPMAEVY
;
A
#
# COMPACT_ATOMS: atom_id res chain seq x y z
N MET A 1 -18.69 61.29 -19.14
CA MET A 1 -19.71 60.77 -18.20
C MET A 1 -19.54 59.26 -18.08
N ASN A 2 -19.66 58.77 -16.84
CA ASN A 2 -19.14 57.50 -16.33
C ASN A 2 -19.63 56.23 -17.06
N HIS A 3 -18.69 55.31 -17.29
CA HIS A 3 -18.95 53.89 -17.50
C HIS A 3 -19.29 53.21 -16.16
N PRO A 4 -20.13 52.18 -16.15
CA PRO A 4 -19.94 51.06 -15.25
C PRO A 4 -19.70 49.76 -16.06
N LYS A 5 -18.51 49.16 -15.87
CA LYS A 5 -18.23 47.77 -16.25
C LYS A 5 -18.86 46.84 -15.20
N PRO A 6 -19.48 45.72 -15.57
CA PRO A 6 -19.88 44.72 -14.59
C PRO A 6 -18.64 43.99 -14.07
N SER A 7 -18.30 44.26 -12.80
CA SER A 7 -17.30 43.53 -12.02
C SER A 7 -17.83 42.11 -11.80
N ASN A 8 -17.32 41.14 -12.55
CA ASN A 8 -17.60 39.74 -12.28
C ASN A 8 -16.77 39.34 -11.05
N GLU A 9 -17.34 39.48 -9.85
CA GLU A 9 -16.79 38.95 -8.62
C GLU A 9 -16.70 37.42 -8.75
N ILE A 10 -15.48 36.94 -9.01
CA ILE A 10 -15.18 35.52 -8.94
C ILE A 10 -15.23 35.15 -7.46
N LYS A 11 -16.41 34.74 -6.97
CA LYS A 11 -16.54 34.06 -5.68
C LYS A 11 -15.78 32.75 -5.79
N ALA A 12 -14.58 32.72 -5.24
CA ALA A 12 -13.81 31.50 -5.03
C ALA A 12 -14.62 30.60 -4.06
N VAL A 13 -15.43 29.71 -4.62
CA VAL A 13 -16.05 28.63 -3.86
C VAL A 13 -14.91 27.72 -3.43
N ALA A 14 -14.70 27.57 -2.13
CA ALA A 14 -13.71 26.65 -1.59
C ALA A 14 -14.10 25.21 -1.97
N ILE A 15 -13.47 24.66 -3.01
CA ILE A 15 -13.83 23.36 -3.58
C ILE A 15 -13.46 22.19 -2.62
N ALA A 16 -12.62 22.42 -1.61
CA ALA A 16 -12.25 21.44 -0.59
C ALA A 16 -11.42 22.11 0.53
N SER A 17 -11.48 21.62 1.76
CA SER A 17 -10.52 21.98 2.82
C SER A 17 -9.11 21.50 2.45
N ALA A 18 -8.08 22.13 3.03
CA ALA A 18 -6.70 21.67 2.87
C ALA A 18 -6.52 20.21 3.34
N ASP A 19 -7.30 19.77 4.34
CA ASP A 19 -7.28 18.40 4.83
C ASP A 19 -7.94 17.41 3.87
N ASP A 20 -9.04 17.80 3.20
CA ASP A 20 -9.67 16.99 2.14
C ASP A 20 -8.71 16.77 0.96
N LEU A 21 -7.93 17.81 0.62
CA LEU A 21 -6.91 17.70 -0.43
C LEU A 21 -5.78 16.75 -0.02
N ARG A 22 -5.34 16.81 1.24
CA ARG A 22 -4.32 15.90 1.79
C ARG A 22 -4.80 14.45 1.86
N GLU A 23 -6.05 14.21 2.21
CA GLU A 23 -6.66 12.88 2.18
C GLU A 23 -6.75 12.33 0.76
N ARG A 24 -7.21 13.13 -0.20
CA ARG A 24 -7.25 12.73 -1.61
C ARG A 24 -5.86 12.41 -2.16
N ILE A 25 -4.85 13.21 -1.81
CA ILE A 25 -3.46 12.92 -2.21
C ILE A 25 -2.99 11.60 -1.59
N ARG A 26 -3.22 11.35 -0.30
CA ARG A 26 -2.89 10.07 0.37
C ARG A 26 -3.61 8.88 -0.26
N GLN A 27 -4.87 9.05 -0.62
CA GLN A 27 -5.70 8.01 -1.22
C GLN A 27 -5.23 7.71 -2.66
N LYS A 28 -4.85 8.75 -3.41
CA LYS A 28 -4.31 8.64 -4.77
C LYS A 28 -2.84 8.21 -4.81
N SER A 29 -2.08 8.45 -3.74
CA SER A 29 -0.68 8.04 -3.59
C SER A 29 -0.53 6.58 -3.15
N LYS A 30 -1.62 5.88 -2.80
CA LYS A 30 -1.62 4.41 -2.78
C LYS A 30 -1.45 3.93 -4.21
N LEU A 31 -0.19 3.73 -4.61
CA LEU A 31 0.22 3.21 -5.91
C LEU A 31 -0.61 1.97 -6.25
N LYS A 32 -1.18 1.97 -7.46
CA LYS A 32 -2.02 0.91 -8.01
C LYS A 32 -1.23 -0.41 -8.01
N GLY A 33 -1.77 -1.47 -7.39
CA GLY A 33 -1.12 -2.78 -7.32
C GLY A 33 -1.35 -3.50 -5.99
N ARG A 34 -0.75 -4.67 -5.84
CA ARG A 34 -0.78 -5.44 -4.59
C ARG A 34 0.18 -4.78 -3.59
N GLN A 35 -0.39 -4.10 -2.60
CA GLN A 35 0.37 -3.49 -1.50
C GLN A 35 0.35 -4.45 -0.31
N ALA A 36 1.51 -4.64 0.32
CA ALA A 36 1.55 -5.33 1.61
C ALA A 36 0.90 -4.41 2.66
N ASP A 37 -0.16 -4.88 3.29
CA ASP A 37 -0.74 -4.23 4.45
C ASP A 37 0.08 -4.54 5.72
N ASP A 38 0.04 -3.63 6.69
CA ASP A 38 0.86 -3.72 7.91
C ASP A 38 0.48 -4.94 8.76
N ALA A 39 -0.77 -5.39 8.72
CA ALA A 39 -1.22 -6.57 9.45
C ALA A 39 -0.61 -7.84 8.85
N SER A 40 -0.68 -8.02 7.53
CA SER A 40 -0.06 -9.14 6.84
C SER A 40 1.47 -9.17 7.02
N LEU A 41 2.12 -8.01 7.07
CA LEU A 41 3.56 -7.93 7.38
C LEU A 41 3.88 -8.41 8.79
N ALA A 42 3.09 -7.99 9.79
CA ALA A 42 3.28 -8.42 11.16
C ALA A 42 3.00 -9.93 11.32
N GLU A 43 1.97 -10.45 10.66
CA GLU A 43 1.62 -11.87 10.63
C GLU A 43 2.76 -12.72 10.02
N VAL A 44 3.27 -12.34 8.85
CA VAL A 44 4.37 -13.05 8.19
C VAL A 44 5.64 -12.96 9.02
N LYS A 45 5.98 -11.78 9.55
CA LYS A 45 7.16 -11.58 10.39
C LYS A 45 7.10 -12.43 11.67
N LYS A 46 5.93 -12.49 12.31
CA LYS A 46 5.71 -13.32 13.50
C LYS A 46 5.87 -14.81 13.19
N LEU A 47 5.50 -15.22 11.98
CA LEU A 47 5.54 -16.62 11.57
C LEU A 47 6.94 -17.10 11.18
N ILE A 48 7.65 -16.34 10.34
CA ILE A 48 8.97 -16.74 9.83
C ILE A 48 10.14 -16.29 10.72
N GLY A 49 9.86 -15.41 11.68
CA GLY A 49 10.85 -14.87 12.62
C GLY A 49 11.54 -13.60 12.11
N ASP A 50 12.47 -13.09 12.92
CA ASP A 50 13.34 -11.97 12.56
C ASP A 50 14.50 -12.43 11.65
N GLY A 51 14.99 -11.50 10.82
CA GLY A 51 16.00 -11.77 9.81
C GLY A 51 17.37 -12.25 10.36
N PRO A 52 18.28 -12.68 9.45
CA PRO A 52 18.31 -12.33 8.02
C PRO A 52 17.40 -13.20 7.13
N TYR A 53 16.67 -12.56 6.22
CA TYR A 53 15.81 -13.24 5.23
C TYR A 53 16.62 -13.62 4.00
N ARG A 54 17.15 -14.84 3.98
CA ARG A 54 17.91 -15.35 2.85
C ARG A 54 16.95 -15.83 1.75
N ARG A 55 17.34 -15.61 0.48
CA ARG A 55 16.50 -15.95 -0.69
C ARG A 55 16.27 -17.45 -0.84
N ASP A 56 17.24 -18.26 -0.42
CA ASP A 56 17.16 -19.73 -0.49
C ASP A 56 16.09 -20.32 0.44
N LEU A 57 15.66 -19.57 1.46
CA LEU A 57 14.60 -19.98 2.40
C LEU A 57 13.17 -19.67 1.90
N LEU A 58 13.02 -19.25 0.64
CA LEU A 58 11.72 -18.83 0.12
C LEU A 58 10.70 -19.97 0.16
N ILE A 59 11.08 -21.17 -0.26
CA ILE A 59 10.19 -22.32 -0.32
C ILE A 59 9.77 -22.74 1.09
N GLU A 60 10.69 -22.72 2.05
CA GLU A 60 10.44 -22.99 3.46
C GLU A 60 9.46 -21.98 4.06
N ASN A 61 9.65 -20.69 3.77
CA ASN A 61 8.74 -19.65 4.23
C ASN A 61 7.33 -19.79 3.60
N LEU A 62 7.24 -20.17 2.32
CA LEU A 62 5.97 -20.46 1.66
C LEU A 62 5.28 -21.67 2.31
N HIS A 63 6.03 -22.73 2.65
CA HIS A 63 5.48 -23.87 3.39
C HIS A 63 4.96 -23.46 4.77
N LEU A 64 5.71 -22.66 5.54
CA LEU A 64 5.26 -22.15 6.83
C LEU A 64 3.95 -21.36 6.71
N LEU A 65 3.85 -20.49 5.71
CA LEU A 65 2.62 -19.74 5.43
C LEU A 65 1.47 -20.69 5.10
N ASN A 66 1.69 -21.65 4.21
CA ASN A 66 0.66 -22.61 3.81
C ASN A 66 0.20 -23.49 4.98
N ASP A 67 1.10 -23.94 5.85
CA ASP A 67 0.76 -24.77 7.00
C ASP A 67 -0.02 -23.97 8.06
N ALA A 68 0.36 -22.71 8.28
CA ALA A 68 -0.29 -21.84 9.25
C ALA A 68 -1.70 -21.40 8.79
N TYR A 69 -1.86 -21.05 7.52
CA TYR A 69 -3.11 -20.47 6.99
C TYR A 69 -3.93 -21.45 6.13
N ARG A 70 -3.43 -22.67 5.90
CA ARG A 70 -4.01 -23.72 5.03
C ARG A 70 -4.18 -23.32 3.57
N ALA A 71 -3.58 -22.19 3.17
CA ALA A 71 -3.55 -21.67 1.82
C ALA A 71 -2.49 -20.57 1.71
N LEU A 72 -2.02 -20.32 0.49
CA LEU A 72 -1.21 -19.15 0.16
C LEU A 72 -2.12 -17.98 -0.23
N HIS A 73 -2.45 -17.13 0.75
CA HIS A 73 -3.22 -15.93 0.47
C HIS A 73 -2.35 -14.85 -0.19
N ASP A 74 -2.91 -14.19 -1.21
CA ASP A 74 -2.28 -13.10 -1.95
C ASP A 74 -1.65 -12.02 -1.04
N ARG A 75 -2.35 -11.63 0.04
CA ARG A 75 -1.85 -10.63 1.00
C ARG A 75 -0.56 -11.08 1.71
N HIS A 76 -0.45 -12.38 2.01
CA HIS A 76 0.70 -12.95 2.69
C HIS A 76 1.88 -13.12 1.73
N LEU A 77 1.64 -13.50 0.47
CA LEU A 77 2.68 -13.53 -0.57
C LEU A 77 3.30 -12.15 -0.79
N VAL A 78 2.45 -11.11 -0.84
CA VAL A 78 2.88 -9.72 -1.01
C VAL A 78 3.68 -9.22 0.19
N ALA A 79 3.24 -9.58 1.40
CA ALA A 79 3.99 -9.29 2.62
C ALA A 79 5.33 -10.02 2.66
N LEU A 80 5.37 -11.31 2.30
CA LEU A 80 6.59 -12.12 2.28
C LEU A 80 7.62 -11.54 1.30
N ALA A 81 7.22 -11.19 0.09
CA ALA A 81 8.14 -10.61 -0.89
C ALA A 81 8.72 -9.26 -0.43
N LYS A 82 7.89 -8.40 0.18
CA LYS A 82 8.35 -7.13 0.73
C LYS A 82 9.35 -7.34 1.87
N LEU A 83 9.10 -8.36 2.70
CA LEU A 83 9.92 -8.67 3.87
C LEU A 83 11.25 -9.32 3.48
N MET A 84 11.26 -10.22 2.48
CA MET A 84 12.48 -10.84 1.92
C MET A 84 13.19 -9.96 0.88
N ASN A 85 12.61 -8.81 0.49
CA ASN A 85 13.07 -7.95 -0.60
C ASN A 85 13.24 -8.71 -1.94
N LEU A 86 12.18 -9.42 -2.32
CA LEU A 86 12.07 -10.20 -3.55
C LEU A 86 11.00 -9.63 -4.50
N PRO A 87 11.15 -9.78 -5.83
CA PRO A 87 10.09 -9.45 -6.77
C PRO A 87 8.94 -10.46 -6.66
N MET A 88 7.70 -10.03 -6.93
CA MET A 88 6.53 -10.92 -6.97
C MET A 88 6.72 -12.13 -7.90
N ALA A 89 7.47 -11.97 -9.00
CA ALA A 89 7.72 -13.04 -9.95
C ALA A 89 8.52 -14.22 -9.37
N GLU A 90 9.28 -14.03 -8.29
CA GLU A 90 9.97 -15.13 -7.60
C GLU A 90 9.06 -15.84 -6.59
N VAL A 91 8.00 -15.17 -6.11
CA VAL A 91 7.13 -15.67 -5.03
C VAL A 91 5.90 -16.42 -5.56
N TYR A 92 5.53 -16.20 -6.83
CA TYR A 92 4.52 -16.99 -7.55
C TYR A 92 5.11 -18.25 -8.16
#